data_AF-C0PW34-F1
#
_entry.id   AF-C0PW34-F1
#
_cell.length_a   1.000
_cell.length_b   1.000
_cell.length_c   1.000
_cell.angle_alpha   90.00
_cell.angle_beta   90.00
_cell.angle_gamma   90.00
#
_symmetry.space_group_name_H-M   'P 1'
#
loop_
_entity.id
_entity.type
_entity.pdbx_description
1 polymer ?
#
loop_
_entity_poly.entity_id
_entity_poly.type
_entity_poly.pdbx_seq_one_letter_code
_entity_poly.pdbx_strand_id
1 'polypeptide(L)' 'MDVGLSTMTRWVKQLRDERQGKIPKASPITPEQIEIRELKKKLQRIEMENDILKKATALLMSDSLNSSR' A
#
# COMPACT_ATOMS: atom_id res chain seq x y z
N MET A 1 5.34 -18.87 22.48
CA MET A 1 5.51 -17.57 21.79
C MET A 1 6.46 -16.75 22.65
N ASP A 2 7.72 -16.64 22.23
CA ASP A 2 8.78 -15.96 23.00
C ASP A 2 8.85 -14.48 22.59
N VAL A 3 7.87 -13.71 23.04
CA VAL A 3 7.82 -12.26 22.78
C VAL A 3 8.36 -11.55 24.02
N GLY A 4 9.54 -10.95 23.90
CA GLY A 4 10.16 -10.20 25.00
C GLY A 4 9.25 -9.11 25.55
N LEU A 5 9.32 -8.87 26.87
CA LEU A 5 8.47 -7.92 27.60
C LEU A 5 8.47 -6.52 26.96
N SER A 6 9.63 -6.05 26.49
CA SER A 6 9.80 -4.76 25.84
C SER A 6 8.98 -4.62 24.55
N THR A 7 8.89 -5.68 23.75
CA THR A 7 8.08 -5.73 22.53
C THR A 7 6.60 -5.66 22.86
N MET A 8 6.16 -6.40 23.89
CA MET A 8 4.78 -6.38 24.35
C MET A 8 4.38 -4.99 24.87
N THR A 9 5.21 -4.36 25.69
CA THR A 9 4.93 -3.00 26.20
C THR A 9 4.80 -1.98 25.07
N ARG A 10 5.64 -2.09 24.03
CA ARG A 10 5.58 -1.22 22.85
C ARG A 10 4.28 -1.41 22.07
N TRP A 11 3.84 -2.65 21.86
CA TRP A 11 2.57 -2.94 21.18
C TRP A 11 1.36 -2.44 21.98
N VAL A 12 1.36 -2.61 23.31
CA VAL A 12 0.29 -2.08 24.17
C VAL A 12 0.23 -0.55 24.12
N LYS A 13 1.39 0.12 24.15
CA LYS A 13 1.45 1.59 24.02
C LYS A 13 0.94 2.05 22.66
N GLN A 14 1.36 1.37 21.59
CA GLN A 14 0.90 1.66 20.23
C GLN A 14 -0.61 1.48 20.10
N LEU A 15 -1.18 0.39 20.64
CA LEU A 15 -2.63 0.16 20.61
C LEU A 15 -3.41 1.24 21.37
N ARG A 16 -2.88 1.74 22.50
CA ARG A 16 -3.50 2.86 23.23
C ARG A 16 -3.47 4.15 22.43
N ASP A 17 -2.36 4.46 21.78
CA ASP A 17 -2.24 5.65 20.93
C ASP A 17 -3.16 5.56 19.69
N GLU A 18 -3.25 4.39 19.06
CA GLU A 18 -4.17 4.13 17.94
C GLU A 18 -5.64 4.32 18.35
N ARG A 19 -6.05 3.82 19.53
CA ARG A 19 -7.39 4.04 20.08
C ARG A 19 -7.70 5.50 20.42
N GLN A 20 -6.67 6.31 20.67
CA GLN A 20 -6.80 7.76 20.85
C GLN A 20 -6.82 8.53 19.51
N GLY A 21 -6.85 7.82 18.38
CA GLY A 21 -6.86 8.43 17.05
C GLY A 21 -5.49 8.97 16.62
N LYS A 22 -4.40 8.66 17.34
CA LYS A 22 -3.06 9.03 16.90
C LYS A 22 -2.61 8.10 15.80
N ILE A 23 -2.03 8.67 14.76
CA ILE A 23 -1.51 7.94 13.61
C ILE A 23 -0.25 7.19 14.07
N PRO A 24 -0.21 5.85 14.02
CA PRO A 24 0.97 5.11 14.44
C PRO A 24 2.11 5.29 13.43
N LYS A 25 3.32 5.49 13.94
CA LYS A 25 4.55 5.48 13.12
C LYS A 25 5.04 4.06 12.79
N ALA A 26 4.52 3.04 13.48
CA ALA A 26 4.90 1.64 13.32
C ALA A 26 3.85 0.87 12.50
N SER A 27 4.10 -0.41 12.18
CA SER A 27 3.12 -1.24 11.49
C SER A 27 1.82 -1.28 12.31
N PRO A 28 0.68 -0.90 11.72
CA PRO A 28 -0.58 -0.84 12.45
C PRO A 28 -0.97 -2.17 13.07
N ILE A 29 -1.52 -2.13 14.28
CA ILE A 29 -1.97 -3.34 15.01
C ILE A 29 -3.49 -3.45 14.95
N THR A 30 -4.21 -2.34 14.80
CA THR A 30 -5.66 -2.33 14.64
C THR A 30 -6.12 -2.88 13.28
N PRO A 31 -7.20 -3.69 13.24
CA PRO A 31 -7.69 -4.33 12.01
C PRO A 31 -8.04 -3.31 10.93
N GLU A 32 -8.71 -2.21 11.29
CA GLU A 32 -9.06 -1.13 10.35
C GLU A 32 -7.83 -0.54 9.64
N GLN A 33 -6.73 -0.33 10.38
CA GLN A 33 -5.52 0.24 9.79
C GLN A 33 -4.72 -0.78 8.97
N ILE A 34 -4.81 -2.07 9.31
CA ILE A 34 -4.29 -3.16 8.48
C ILE A 34 -5.04 -3.19 7.15
N GLU A 35 -6.37 -3.13 7.18
CA GLU A 35 -7.19 -3.03 5.97
C GLU A 35 -6.84 -1.80 5.13
N ILE A 36 -6.72 -0.62 5.74
CA ILE A 36 -6.28 0.60 5.05
C ILE A 36 -4.92 0.39 4.37
N ARG A 37 -3.98 -0.29 5.02
CA ARG A 37 -2.65 -0.58 4.45
C ARG A 37 -2.76 -1.54 3.27
N GLU A 38 -3.56 -2.59 3.38
CA GLU A 38 -3.78 -3.55 2.29
C GLU A 38 -4.45 -2.89 1.09
N LEU A 39 -5.47 -2.06 1.33
CA LEU A 39 -6.15 -1.28 0.31
C LEU A 39 -5.18 -0.33 -0.39
N LYS A 40 -4.34 0.40 0.35
CA LYS A 40 -3.30 1.27 -0.24
C LYS A 40 -2.33 0.50 -1.12
N LYS A 41 -1.90 -0.70 -0.70
CA LYS A 41 -1.02 -1.56 -1.52
C LYS A 41 -1.71 -2.04 -2.80
N LYS A 42 -2.98 -2.44 -2.71
CA LYS A 42 -3.78 -2.84 -3.88
C LYS A 42 -3.94 -1.67 -4.85
N LEU A 43 -4.24 -0.49 -4.34
CA LEU A 43 -4.41 0.73 -5.13
C LEU A 43 -3.11 1.08 -5.88
N GLN A 44 -1.97 1.08 -5.19
CA GLN A 44 -0.67 1.35 -5.81
C GLN A 44 -0.34 0.35 -6.93
N ARG A 45 -0.69 -0.94 -6.76
CA ARG A 45 -0.49 -1.96 -7.80
C ARG A 45 -1.37 -1.67 -9.01
N ILE A 46 -2.65 -1.39 -8.80
CA ILE A 46 -3.62 -1.09 -9.87
C ILE A 46 -3.20 0.18 -10.63
N GLU A 47 -2.72 1.21 -9.94
CA GLU A 47 -2.21 2.43 -10.57
C GLU A 47 -1.00 2.15 -11.46
N MET A 48 -0.07 1.33 -10.98
CA MET A 48 1.11 0.91 -11.76
C MET A 48 0.73 0.10 -13.00
N GLU A 49 -0.18 -0.86 -12.85
CA GLU A 49 -0.68 -1.67 -13.98
C GLU A 49 -1.39 -0.79 -15.02
N ASN A 50 -2.22 0.17 -14.57
CA ASN A 50 -2.84 1.14 -15.47
C ASN A 50 -1.84 2.02 -16.21
N ASP A 51 -0.78 2.47 -15.55
CA ASP A 51 0.27 3.27 -16.19
C ASP A 51 1.02 2.46 -17.26
N ILE A 52 1.34 1.20 -16.98
CA ILE A 52 1.94 0.28 -17.95
C ILE A 52 1.01 0.08 -19.15
N LEU A 53 -0.29 -0.17 -18.92
CA LEU A 53 -1.26 -0.35 -19.99
C LEU A 53 -1.41 0.90 -20.85
N LYS A 54 -1.46 2.09 -20.25
CA LYS A 54 -1.50 3.37 -20.98
C LYS A 54 -0.28 3.55 -21.87
N LYS A 55 0.92 3.26 -21.34
CA LYS A 55 2.18 3.33 -22.10
C LYS A 55 2.21 2.33 -23.25
N ALA A 56 1.83 1.08 -23.01
CA ALA A 56 1.76 0.06 -24.05
C ALA A 56 0.77 0.44 -25.17
N THR A 57 -0.39 0.98 -24.81
CA THR A 57 -1.39 1.43 -25.77
C THR A 57 -0.84 2.59 -26.62
N ALA A 58 -0.17 3.57 -25.99
CA ALA A 58 0.45 4.68 -26.71
C ALA A 58 1.55 4.23 -27.68
N LEU A 59 2.37 3.25 -27.29
CA LEU A 59 3.38 2.66 -28.16
C LEU A 59 2.75 1.93 -29.35
N LEU A 60 1.74 1.09 -29.13
CA LEU A 60 1.01 0.39 -30.19
C LEU A 60 0.38 1.35 -31.20
N MET A 61 -0.26 2.42 -30.72
CA MET A 61 -0.80 3.46 -31.60
C MET A 61 0.30 4.12 -32.45
N SER A 62 1.45 4.43 -31.83
CA SER A 62 2.59 5.02 -32.53
C SER A 62 3.17 4.08 -33.60
N ASP A 63 3.32 2.79 -33.29
CA ASP A 63 3.82 1.78 -34.22
C ASP A 63 2.88 1.61 -35.42
N SER A 64 1.57 1.57 -35.20
CA SER A 64 0.58 1.49 -36.29
C SER A 64 0.61 2.68 -37.24
N LEU A 65 0.91 3.89 -36.73
CA LEU A 65 1.03 5.09 -37.56
C LEU A 65 2.35 5.09 -38.35
N ASN A 66 3.42 4.55 -37.78
CA ASN A 66 4.72 4.46 -38.43
C ASN A 66 4.77 3.36 -39.51
N SER A 67 4.04 2.25 -39.34
CA SER A 67 3.98 1.17 -40.35
C SER A 67 3.09 1.47 -41.55
N SER A 68 2.34 2.57 -41.51
CA SER A 68 1.40 2.99 -42.58
C SER A 68 2.00 4.04 -43.52
N ARG A 69 3.28 4.40 -43.33
CA ARG A 69 4.08 5.24 -44.24
C ARG A 69 5.03 4.39 -45.07
#